data_AF-A0A9N8L3D2-F1
#
_entry.id   AF-A0A9N8L3D2-F1
#
_cell.length_a   1.000
_cell.length_b   1.000
_cell.length_c   1.000
_cell.angle_alpha   90.00
_cell.angle_beta   90.00
_cell.angle_gamma   90.00
#
_symmetry.space_group_name_H-M   'P 1'
#
loop_
_entity.id
_entity.type
_entity.pdbx_description
1 polymer ?
#
loop_
_entity_poly.entity_id
_entity_poly.type
_entity_poly.pdbx_seq_one_letter_code
_entity_poly.pdbx_strand_id
1 'polypeptide(L)'
;MNSSNSPIMVNLEIGDQLTSISCGHVMVELIKFIAYQRLQIPYSYQWLKQVVTKKKQCEEEPLKESFQSERHFRAASTALENLDFILKSVQKEISGPSIPEEVCIALGATPVTCKEVYRVLLPVVCHKPQCHSTIIANDQKIQRNVFSGL
;
A
#
# COMPACT_ATOMS: atom_id res chain seq x y z
N MET A 1 28.78 -16.67 -11.10
CA MET A 1 27.72 -16.29 -10.14
C MET A 1 28.38 -15.50 -9.03
N ASN A 2 27.86 -14.31 -8.72
CA ASN A 2 28.05 -13.52 -7.48
C ASN A 2 28.08 -12.02 -7.81
N SER A 3 26.91 -11.45 -8.04
CA SER A 3 26.64 -10.07 -7.62
C SER A 3 25.94 -10.19 -6.28
N SER A 4 26.62 -9.78 -5.20
CA SER A 4 26.08 -9.71 -3.86
C SER A 4 24.86 -8.79 -3.84
N ASN A 5 23.65 -9.35 -3.89
CA ASN A 5 22.42 -8.62 -3.62
C ASN A 5 22.33 -8.36 -2.11
N SER A 6 23.16 -7.44 -1.61
CA SER A 6 22.97 -6.89 -0.27
C SER A 6 21.67 -6.09 -0.26
N PRO A 7 20.77 -6.29 0.71
CA PRO A 7 19.54 -5.52 0.80
C PRO A 7 19.87 -4.04 1.01
N ILE A 8 19.15 -3.16 0.32
CA ILE A 8 19.21 -1.72 0.56
C ILE A 8 18.44 -1.45 1.86
N MET A 9 19.16 -0.98 2.87
CA MET A 9 18.59 -0.65 4.18
C MET A 9 18.23 0.84 4.22
N VAL A 10 16.96 1.14 4.44
CA VAL A 10 16.47 2.51 4.66
C VAL A 10 15.99 2.61 6.10
N ASN A 11 16.75 3.32 6.93
CA ASN A 11 16.37 3.58 8.32
C ASN A 11 15.51 4.84 8.39
N LEU A 12 14.30 4.69 8.90
CA LEU A 12 13.31 5.76 8.96
C LEU A 12 13.20 6.30 10.39
N GLU A 13 13.75 7.49 10.63
CA GLU A 13 13.61 8.20 11.90
C GLU A 13 12.41 9.13 11.84
N ILE A 14 11.28 8.71 12.39
CA ILE A 14 10.03 9.48 12.35
C ILE A 14 10.01 10.57 13.44
N GLY A 15 10.91 10.52 14.44
CA GLY A 15 11.11 11.53 15.48
C GLY A 15 9.98 11.63 16.52
N ASP A 16 8.82 11.05 16.21
CA ASP A 16 7.60 11.03 16.99
C ASP A 16 7.17 9.56 17.25
N GLN A 17 6.35 9.33 18.26
CA GLN A 17 5.85 8.00 18.61
C GLN A 17 4.76 7.54 17.63
N LEU A 18 4.82 6.26 17.23
CA LEU A 18 3.82 5.63 16.38
C LEU A 18 2.74 4.90 17.20
N THR A 19 1.53 4.92 16.68
CA THR A 19 0.41 4.06 17.10
C THR A 19 0.21 2.92 16.09
N SER A 20 -0.42 1.82 16.51
CA SER A 20 -0.74 0.71 15.58
C SER A 20 -1.57 1.17 14.38
N ILE A 21 -2.48 2.12 14.59
CA ILE A 21 -3.28 2.75 13.53
C ILE A 21 -2.38 3.48 12.53
N SER A 22 -1.46 4.32 13.02
CA SER A 22 -0.53 5.05 12.15
C SER A 22 0.36 4.08 11.36
N CYS A 23 0.87 3.01 11.98
CA CYS A 23 1.62 1.96 11.27
C CYS A 23 0.79 1.34 10.14
N GLY A 24 -0.50 1.07 10.38
CA GLY A 24 -1.43 0.58 9.37
C GLY A 24 -1.57 1.54 8.18
N HIS A 25 -1.69 2.84 8.45
CA HIS A 25 -1.73 3.87 7.40
C HIS A 25 -0.44 3.94 6.59
N VAL A 26 0.73 3.89 7.25
CA VAL A 26 2.03 3.85 6.57
C VAL A 26 2.10 2.66 5.62
N MET A 27 1.75 1.47 6.10
CA MET A 27 1.82 0.26 5.30
C MET A 27 0.88 0.31 4.10
N VAL A 28 -0.33 0.84 4.27
CA VAL A 28 -1.29 1.05 3.18
C VAL A 28 -0.72 1.99 2.12
N GLU A 29 -0.18 3.14 2.51
CA GLU A 29 0.40 4.10 1.56
C GLU A 29 1.67 3.54 0.89
N LEU A 30 2.48 2.78 1.63
CA LEU A 30 3.67 2.15 1.09
C LEU A 30 3.33 1.08 0.04
N ILE A 31 2.31 0.25 0.27
CA ILE A 31 1.83 -0.72 -0.73
C ILE A 31 1.31 0.00 -1.98
N LYS A 32 0.53 1.07 -1.83
CA LYS A 32 0.05 1.88 -2.97
C LYS A 32 1.21 2.47 -3.76
N PHE A 33 2.21 3.01 -3.06
CA PHE A 33 3.41 3.59 -3.66
C PHE A 33 4.20 2.54 -4.44
N ILE A 34 4.52 1.41 -3.83
CA ILE A 34 5.26 0.30 -4.47
C ILE A 34 4.49 -0.21 -5.70
N ALA A 35 3.18 -0.44 -5.58
CA ALA A 35 2.36 -0.92 -6.69
C ALA A 35 2.43 0.03 -7.90
N TYR A 36 2.45 1.35 -7.66
CA TYR A 36 2.58 2.34 -8.72
C TYR A 36 4.02 2.41 -9.28
N GLN A 37 5.04 2.56 -8.42
CA GLN A 37 6.43 2.69 -8.84
C GLN A 37 6.97 1.45 -9.57
N ARG A 38 6.45 0.27 -9.22
CA ARG A 38 6.79 -1.01 -9.85
C ARG A 38 5.86 -1.38 -11.01
N LEU A 39 5.07 -0.42 -11.49
CA LEU A 39 4.18 -0.56 -12.65
C LEU A 39 3.21 -1.75 -12.54
N GLN A 40 2.83 -2.12 -11.31
CA GLN A 40 1.79 -3.14 -11.08
C GLN A 40 0.39 -2.57 -11.34
N ILE A 41 0.24 -1.25 -11.22
CA ILE A 41 -0.94 -0.50 -11.63
C ILE A 41 -0.54 0.68 -12.53
N PRO A 42 -1.38 1.05 -13.52
CA PRO A 42 -1.02 2.06 -14.52
C PRO A 42 -1.10 3.52 -14.01
N TYR A 43 -1.76 3.74 -12.88
CA TYR A 43 -1.96 5.05 -12.25
C TYR A 43 -1.84 4.94 -10.74
N SER A 44 -1.74 6.06 -10.04
CA SER A 44 -1.87 6.05 -8.59
C SER A 44 -3.19 5.39 -8.19
N TYR A 45 -3.20 4.72 -7.03
CA TYR A 45 -4.40 4.04 -6.52
C TYR A 45 -5.62 4.98 -6.51
N GLN A 46 -5.44 6.24 -6.09
CA GLN A 46 -6.55 7.22 -6.04
C GLN A 46 -7.09 7.54 -7.43
N TRP A 47 -6.23 7.72 -8.42
CA TRP A 47 -6.66 8.03 -9.77
C TRP A 47 -7.34 6.84 -10.44
N LEU A 48 -6.78 5.62 -10.28
CA LEU A 48 -7.40 4.39 -10.75
C LEU A 48 -8.80 4.21 -10.16
N LYS A 49 -8.95 4.47 -8.85
CA LYS A 49 -10.24 4.44 -8.17
C LYS A 49 -11.22 5.44 -8.75
N GLN A 50 -10.81 6.70 -8.94
CA GLN A 50 -11.65 7.73 -9.55
C GLN A 50 -12.14 7.34 -10.95
N VAL A 51 -11.26 6.82 -11.81
CA VAL A 51 -11.62 6.42 -13.17
C VAL A 51 -12.59 5.25 -13.17
N VAL A 52 -12.32 4.21 -12.37
CA VAL A 52 -13.23 3.06 -12.27
C VAL A 52 -14.59 3.49 -11.72
N THR A 53 -14.62 4.28 -10.65
CA THR A 53 -15.87 4.78 -10.06
C THR A 53 -16.67 5.64 -11.04
N LYS A 54 -16.02 6.58 -11.73
CA LYS A 54 -16.68 7.43 -12.72
C LYS A 54 -17.29 6.59 -13.85
N LYS A 55 -16.57 5.58 -14.34
CA LYS A 55 -17.11 4.69 -15.37
C LYS A 55 -18.31 3.88 -14.86
N LYS A 56 -18.23 3.28 -13.66
CA LYS A 56 -19.38 2.58 -13.04
C LYS A 56 -20.62 3.48 -12.91
N GLN A 57 -20.44 4.78 -12.65
CA GLN A 57 -21.53 5.76 -12.57
C GLN A 57 -22.13 6.14 -13.94
N CYS A 58 -21.39 5.95 -15.04
CA CYS A 58 -21.85 6.26 -16.39
C CYS A 58 -22.48 5.06 -17.12
N GLU A 59 -22.49 3.86 -16.53
CA GLU A 59 -23.09 2.64 -17.12
C GLU A 59 -24.62 2.73 -17.29
N GLU A 60 -25.28 3.75 -16.73
CA GLU A 60 -26.72 4.00 -16.95
C GLU A 60 -27.03 4.54 -18.35
N GLU A 61 -26.04 5.05 -19.08
CA GLU A 61 -26.20 5.55 -20.46
C GLU A 61 -25.79 4.47 -21.48
N PRO A 62 -26.67 4.07 -22.41
CA PRO A 62 -26.42 2.98 -23.36
C PRO A 62 -25.48 3.44 -24.50
N LEU A 63 -24.23 3.72 -24.16
CA LEU A 63 -23.17 3.93 -25.13
C LEU A 63 -22.70 2.57 -25.66
N LYS A 64 -22.67 2.40 -26.99
CA LYS A 64 -22.11 1.21 -27.65
C LYS A 64 -20.60 1.14 -27.40
N GLU A 65 -20.20 0.57 -26.29
CA GLU A 65 -18.79 0.30 -26.02
C GLU A 65 -18.28 -0.87 -26.88
N SER A 66 -17.01 -0.79 -27.28
CA SER A 66 -16.37 -1.94 -27.92
C SER A 66 -16.11 -3.04 -26.90
N PHE A 67 -16.16 -4.31 -27.34
CA PHE A 67 -15.85 -5.46 -26.49
C PHE A 67 -14.46 -5.38 -25.82
N GLN A 68 -13.50 -4.74 -26.49
CA GLN A 68 -12.17 -4.52 -25.93
C GLN A 68 -12.19 -3.51 -24.76
N SER A 69 -12.94 -2.40 -24.90
CA SER A 69 -13.12 -1.41 -23.81
C SER A 69 -13.69 -2.05 -22.56
N GLU A 70 -14.73 -2.87 -22.72
CA GLU A 70 -15.38 -3.56 -21.61
C GLU A 70 -14.42 -4.54 -20.92
N ARG A 71 -13.67 -5.34 -21.70
CA ARG A 71 -12.68 -6.27 -21.16
C ARG A 71 -11.58 -5.55 -20.36
N HIS A 72 -11.04 -4.45 -20.88
CA HIS A 72 -10.01 -3.67 -20.19
C HIS A 72 -10.55 -3.06 -18.89
N PHE A 73 -11.78 -2.55 -18.92
CA PHE A 73 -12.44 -2.02 -17.75
C PHE A 73 -12.67 -3.08 -16.67
N ARG A 74 -13.13 -4.27 -17.04
CA ARG A 74 -13.31 -5.39 -16.09
C ARG A 74 -11.98 -5.75 -15.44
N ALA A 75 -10.90 -5.86 -16.23
CA ALA A 75 -9.57 -6.15 -15.70
C ALA A 75 -9.10 -5.07 -14.70
N ALA A 76 -9.26 -3.79 -15.03
CA ALA A 76 -8.92 -2.68 -14.15
C ALA A 76 -9.77 -2.68 -12.86
N SER A 77 -11.06 -2.95 -12.98
CA SER A 77 -11.99 -3.02 -11.85
C SER A 77 -11.64 -4.15 -10.89
N THR A 78 -11.40 -5.36 -11.42
CA THR A 78 -10.98 -6.51 -10.61
C THR A 78 -9.62 -6.28 -9.95
N ALA A 79 -8.66 -5.70 -10.66
CA ALA A 79 -7.36 -5.37 -10.08
C ALA A 79 -7.49 -4.36 -8.93
N LEU A 80 -8.32 -3.32 -9.10
CA LEU A 80 -8.59 -2.34 -8.06
C LEU A 80 -9.30 -2.96 -6.85
N GLU A 81 -10.30 -3.82 -7.06
CA GLU A 81 -11.03 -4.50 -5.99
C GLU A 81 -10.11 -5.44 -5.19
N ASN A 82 -9.26 -6.19 -5.86
CA ASN A 82 -8.25 -7.04 -5.21
C ASN A 82 -7.25 -6.20 -4.39
N LEU A 83 -6.76 -5.09 -4.95
CA LEU A 83 -5.86 -4.20 -4.24
C LEU A 83 -6.55 -3.58 -3.02
N ASP A 84 -7.80 -3.13 -3.16
CA ASP A 84 -8.59 -2.57 -2.05
C ASP A 84 -8.81 -3.58 -0.93
N PHE A 85 -9.10 -4.84 -1.28
CA PHE A 85 -9.21 -5.93 -0.33
C PHE A 85 -7.89 -6.17 0.43
N ILE A 86 -6.75 -6.19 -0.28
CA ILE A 86 -5.43 -6.36 0.34
C ILE A 86 -5.15 -5.21 1.31
N LEU A 87 -5.34 -3.96 0.88
CA LEU A 87 -5.07 -2.78 1.71
C LEU A 87 -5.92 -2.80 2.99
N LYS A 88 -7.22 -3.09 2.89
CA LYS A 88 -8.12 -3.19 4.05
C LYS A 88 -7.73 -4.34 4.98
N SER A 89 -7.36 -5.49 4.43
CA SER A 89 -6.96 -6.66 5.21
C SER A 89 -5.68 -6.41 5.99
N VAL A 90 -4.66 -5.85 5.34
CA VAL A 90 -3.38 -5.48 5.97
C VAL A 90 -3.60 -4.42 7.06
N GLN A 91 -4.39 -3.37 6.76
CA GLN A 91 -4.69 -2.33 7.74
C GLN A 91 -5.38 -2.90 8.98
N LYS A 92 -6.33 -3.82 8.79
CA LYS A 92 -7.05 -4.48 9.88
C LYS A 92 -6.12 -5.32 10.74
N GLU A 93 -5.23 -6.09 10.13
CA GLU A 93 -4.27 -6.95 10.84
C GLU A 93 -3.31 -6.12 11.69
N ILE A 94 -2.72 -5.07 11.12
CA ILE A 94 -1.79 -4.18 11.82
C ILE A 94 -2.48 -3.39 12.94
N SER A 95 -3.75 -3.02 12.74
CA SER A 95 -4.56 -2.33 13.75
C SER A 95 -5.14 -3.28 14.80
N GLY A 96 -4.83 -4.58 14.71
CA GLY A 96 -5.26 -5.61 15.63
C GLY A 96 -4.63 -5.52 17.03
N PRO A 97 -4.87 -6.54 17.88
CA PRO A 97 -4.37 -6.56 19.25
C PRO A 97 -2.84 -6.68 19.36
N SER A 98 -2.20 -7.24 18.33
CA SER A 98 -0.76 -7.43 18.23
C SER A 98 -0.27 -6.91 16.88
N ILE A 99 0.66 -5.97 16.89
CA ILE A 99 1.33 -5.52 15.67
C ILE A 99 2.32 -6.61 15.20
N PRO A 100 2.35 -6.97 13.90
CA PRO A 100 3.38 -7.87 13.40
C PRO A 100 4.76 -7.21 13.47
N GLU A 101 5.81 -7.99 13.72
CA GLU A 101 7.20 -7.49 13.75
C GLU A 101 7.69 -7.09 12.35
N GLU A 102 7.20 -7.77 11.32
CA GLU A 102 7.62 -7.58 9.94
C GLU A 102 6.45 -7.77 8.97
N VAL A 103 6.42 -6.94 7.93
CA VAL A 103 5.55 -7.11 6.77
C VAL A 103 6.39 -7.25 5.50
N CYS A 104 6.15 -8.32 4.75
CA CYS A 104 6.82 -8.62 3.49
C CYS A 104 5.90 -8.38 2.30
N ILE A 105 6.33 -7.52 1.36
CA ILE A 105 5.66 -7.30 0.08
C ILE A 105 6.51 -7.97 -1.00
N ALA A 106 6.08 -9.14 -1.46
CA ALA A 106 6.78 -9.92 -2.47
C ALA A 106 6.13 -9.72 -3.85
N LEU A 107 6.93 -9.36 -4.86
CA LEU A 107 6.49 -9.26 -6.25
C LEU A 107 7.19 -10.32 -7.09
N GLY A 108 6.42 -11.13 -7.82
CA GLY A 108 6.93 -12.23 -8.63
C GLY A 108 5.90 -13.35 -8.82
N ALA A 109 6.36 -14.49 -9.33
CA ALA A 109 5.48 -15.62 -9.63
C ALA A 109 5.02 -16.34 -8.36
N THR A 110 5.89 -16.48 -7.36
CA THR A 110 5.58 -17.10 -6.07
C THR A 110 6.31 -16.36 -4.94
N PRO A 111 5.88 -16.50 -3.68
CA PRO A 111 6.60 -15.94 -2.54
C PRO A 111 8.02 -16.53 -2.36
N VAL A 112 8.23 -17.79 -2.74
CA VAL A 112 9.53 -18.48 -2.60
C VAL A 112 10.52 -18.08 -3.69
N THR A 113 10.02 -17.81 -4.90
CA THR A 113 10.81 -17.44 -6.09
C THR A 113 10.43 -16.04 -6.59
N CYS A 114 10.15 -15.14 -5.64
CA CYS A 114 9.82 -13.77 -5.94
C CYS A 114 11.00 -13.07 -6.62
N LYS A 115 10.70 -12.14 -7.52
CA LYS A 115 11.71 -11.36 -8.23
C LYS A 115 12.26 -10.26 -7.32
N GLU A 116 11.41 -9.71 -6.47
CA GLU A 116 11.74 -8.67 -5.52
C GLU A 116 10.90 -8.77 -4.26
N VAL A 117 11.47 -8.33 -3.14
CA VAL A 117 10.82 -8.31 -1.82
C VAL A 117 11.14 -7.00 -1.14
N TYR A 118 10.10 -6.34 -0.64
CA TYR A 118 10.22 -5.22 0.29
C TYR A 118 9.90 -5.73 1.68
N ARG A 119 10.87 -5.58 2.59
CA ARG A 119 10.75 -5.98 3.99
C ARG A 119 10.57 -4.72 4.83
N VAL A 120 9.47 -4.64 5.57
CA VAL A 120 9.18 -3.50 6.43
C VAL A 120 9.15 -3.98 7.86
N LEU A 121 10.17 -3.58 8.62
CA LEU A 121 10.27 -3.86 10.04
C LEU A 121 9.42 -2.82 10.79
N LEU A 122 8.39 -3.30 11.48
CA LEU A 122 7.50 -2.43 12.25
C LEU A 122 8.04 -2.24 13.66
N PRO A 123 7.73 -1.10 14.32
CA PRO A 123 8.16 -0.87 15.69
C PRO A 123 7.52 -1.88 16.65
N VAL A 124 8.35 -2.51 17.49
CA VAL A 124 7.96 -3.52 18.48
C VAL A 124 7.03 -2.95 19.56
N VAL A 125 7.11 -1.63 19.82
CA VAL A 125 6.29 -0.93 20.81
C VAL A 125 5.53 0.20 20.14
N CYS A 126 4.21 0.08 20.08
CA CYS A 126 3.30 1.14 19.62
C CYS A 126 2.44 1.65 20.77
N HIS A 127 2.11 2.94 20.76
CA HIS A 127 1.15 3.51 21.71
C HIS A 127 -0.27 3.11 21.36
N LYS A 128 -1.12 3.01 22.40
CA LYS A 128 -2.55 2.74 22.21
C LYS A 128 -3.21 3.93 21.47
N PRO A 129 -4.21 3.66 20.61
CA PRO A 129 -4.93 4.68 19.84
C PRO A 129 -5.50 5.86 20.63
N GLN A 130 -5.77 5.65 21.93
CA GLN A 130 -6.45 6.61 22.81
C GLN A 130 -5.50 7.55 23.55
N CYS A 131 -4.20 7.54 23.23
CA CYS A 131 -3.24 8.46 23.84
C CYS A 131 -3.33 9.83 23.14
N HIS A 132 -3.85 10.86 23.80
CA HIS A 132 -3.83 12.25 23.29
C HIS A 132 -2.49 12.93 23.57
N SER A 133 -1.38 12.30 23.14
CA SER A 133 -0.03 12.85 23.31
C SER A 133 0.33 13.75 22.13
N THR A 134 0.92 14.92 22.42
CA THR A 134 1.48 15.84 21.41
C THR A 134 2.71 15.27 20.69
N ILE A 135 3.20 14.10 21.12
CA ILE A 135 4.39 13.40 20.59
C ILE A 135 3.98 12.32 19.55
N ILE A 136 2.69 12.18 19.21
CA ILE A 136 2.25 11.23 18.18
C ILE A 136 2.48 11.81 16.79
N ALA A 137 3.09 11.02 15.92
CA ALA A 137 3.37 11.43 14.54
C ALA A 137 2.06 11.66 13.77
N ASN A 138 1.91 12.84 13.17
CA ASN A 138 0.79 13.12 12.26
C ASN A 138 1.09 12.55 10.86
N ASP A 139 0.04 12.16 10.13
CA ASP A 139 0.11 11.54 8.79
C ASP A 139 1.00 12.34 7.82
N GLN A 140 0.99 13.68 7.90
CA GLN A 140 1.84 14.54 7.07
C GLN A 140 3.34 14.39 7.33
N LYS A 141 3.75 14.27 8.62
CA LYS A 141 5.16 14.05 8.97
C LYS A 141 5.61 12.67 8.55
N ILE A 142 4.73 11.67 8.73
CA ILE A 142 5.01 10.30 8.34
C ILE A 142 5.20 10.21 6.82
N GLN A 143 4.27 10.77 6.04
CA GLN A 143 4.40 10.79 4.57
C GLN A 143 5.69 11.49 4.13
N ARG A 144 6.04 12.63 4.74
CA ARG A 144 7.27 13.35 4.41
C ARG A 144 8.51 12.51 4.71
N ASN A 145 8.62 11.91 5.88
CA ASN A 145 9.84 11.20 6.28
C ASN A 145 9.99 9.83 5.60
N VAL A 146 8.88 9.14 5.34
CA VAL A 146 8.90 7.82 4.68
C VAL A 146 9.16 7.95 3.18
N PHE A 147 8.49 8.90 2.51
CA PHE A 147 8.53 8.99 1.04
C PHE A 147 9.51 10.03 0.48
N SER A 148 10.17 10.84 1.30
CA SER A 148 11.25 11.74 0.81
C SER A 148 12.63 11.06 0.69
N GLY A 149 12.82 9.93 1.37
CA GLY A 149 14.06 9.14 1.34
C GLY A 149 13.98 7.85 0.53
N LEU A 150 12.84 7.56 -0.11
CA LEU A 150 12.59 6.39 -0.97
C LEU A 150 12.63 6.75 -2.45
#